data_AF-A0A317KF99-F1
#
_entry.id   AF-A0A317KF99-F1
#
_cell.length_a   1.000
_cell.length_b   1.000
_cell.length_c   1.000
_cell.angle_alpha   90.00
_cell.angle_beta   90.00
_cell.angle_gamma   90.00
#
_symmetry.space_group_name_H-M   'P 1'
#
loop_
_entity.id
_entity.type
_entity.pdbx_description
1 polymer ?
#
loop_
_entity_poly.entity_id
_entity_poly.type
_entity_poly.pdbx_seq_one_letter_code
_entity_poly.pdbx_strand_id
1 'polypeptide(L)'
;MLISAGVWRELVGVGLTLIPRGPDQLELRYGQTVAVLTVVKSAIPLTPGDVAALADRHPAPCLIVVPSATPAVRAAIEAHGWSWLTDADQQVAGVLRVGAERIALNVRQAVVSRSTRPGPVPWGTFTLVRRMIGRPYANQRELAALVGVSQPRVSQAMRVLADQGFVRRGPAGWTVHDIDTALRWWLDSYPGPGGLRTLWYSLDPPIEQARAVAEVLATEAAGSHPAVSGDVAADAIAPWRSPVRAVLYARAGVDLTGAGFVPAGEEEATLELTVPRDVGLWSPAQLSGASPTALPLADPLQILWDVRRAPGPDSEEAADRVWQFIRRRHREQGAAA
;
A
#
# COMPACT_ATOMS: atom_id res chain seq x y z
N MET A 1 -4.68 5.12 -2.79
CA MET A 1 -4.56 5.56 -1.38
C MET A 1 -5.90 6.04 -0.84
N LEU A 2 -6.30 5.61 0.36
CA LEU A 2 -7.61 5.96 0.96
C LEU A 2 -7.66 7.36 1.57
N ILE A 3 -6.56 7.83 2.16
CA ILE A 3 -6.43 9.20 2.69
C ILE A 3 -5.35 9.90 1.88
N SER A 4 -5.66 11.03 1.25
CA SER A 4 -4.67 11.78 0.47
C SER A 4 -3.59 12.38 1.39
N ALA A 5 -2.40 12.67 0.86
CA ALA A 5 -1.32 13.27 1.66
C ALA A 5 -1.72 14.66 2.19
N GLY A 6 -2.55 15.37 1.43
CA GLY A 6 -3.15 16.62 1.88
C GLY A 6 -4.04 16.44 3.10
N VAL A 7 -5.01 15.52 3.01
CA VAL A 7 -5.87 15.16 4.16
C VAL A 7 -5.04 14.70 5.36
N TRP A 8 -4.01 13.88 5.13
CA TRP A 8 -3.08 13.44 6.19
C TRP A 8 -2.45 14.62 6.94
N ARG A 9 -1.88 15.59 6.21
CA ARG A 9 -1.26 16.78 6.78
C ARG A 9 -2.24 17.58 7.65
N GLU A 10 -3.49 17.71 7.21
CA GLU A 10 -4.52 18.43 7.98
C GLU A 10 -4.91 17.70 9.26
N LEU A 11 -5.04 16.38 9.21
CA LEU A 11 -5.36 15.58 10.38
C LEU A 11 -4.25 15.70 11.44
N VAL A 12 -2.99 15.56 11.01
CA VAL A 12 -1.83 15.77 11.89
C VAL A 12 -1.77 17.21 12.41
N GLY A 13 -2.06 18.21 11.58
CA GLY A 13 -2.01 19.62 11.94
C GLY A 13 -3.00 20.01 13.04
N VAL A 14 -4.13 19.31 13.17
CA VAL A 14 -5.07 19.48 14.30
C VAL A 14 -4.74 18.62 15.52
N GLY A 15 -3.57 17.96 15.54
CA GLY A 15 -3.09 17.16 16.67
C GLY A 15 -3.62 15.74 16.71
N LEU A 16 -4.11 15.18 15.59
CA LEU A 16 -4.47 13.77 15.52
C LEU A 16 -3.24 12.90 15.25
N THR A 17 -3.16 11.78 15.96
CA THR A 17 -2.30 10.65 15.58
C THR A 17 -3.13 9.61 14.86
N LEU A 18 -2.64 9.14 13.72
CA LEU A 18 -3.34 8.23 12.81
C LEU A 18 -2.57 6.91 12.73
N ILE A 19 -3.19 5.83 13.16
CA ILE A 19 -2.57 4.50 13.20
C ILE A 19 -3.43 3.53 12.39
N PRO A 20 -2.99 3.09 11.20
CA PRO A 20 -3.71 2.06 10.45
C PRO A 20 -3.79 0.76 11.25
N ARG A 21 -4.99 0.23 11.48
CA ARG A 21 -5.20 -1.10 12.09
C ARG A 21 -5.48 -2.18 11.05
N GLY A 22 -5.68 -1.78 9.81
CA GLY A 22 -5.86 -2.64 8.66
C GLY A 22 -5.76 -1.83 7.36
N PRO A 23 -6.05 -2.44 6.20
CA PRO A 23 -5.99 -1.77 4.91
C PRO A 23 -7.00 -0.62 4.76
N ASP A 24 -8.06 -0.64 5.56
CA ASP A 24 -9.12 0.35 5.59
C ASP A 24 -9.59 0.68 7.01
N GLN A 25 -8.99 0.09 8.04
CA GLN A 25 -9.27 0.45 9.42
C GLN A 25 -8.23 1.41 9.95
N LEU A 26 -8.69 2.51 10.52
CA LEU A 26 -7.85 3.59 11.02
C LEU A 26 -8.20 3.88 12.48
N GLU A 27 -7.21 3.80 13.35
CA GLU A 27 -7.30 4.37 14.68
C GLU A 27 -6.90 5.84 14.64
N LEU A 28 -7.78 6.69 15.16
CA LEU A 28 -7.55 8.10 15.42
C LEU A 28 -7.35 8.29 16.92
N ARG A 29 -6.27 8.99 17.30
CA ARG A 29 -6.04 9.42 18.68
C ARG A 29 -6.04 10.93 18.75
N TYR A 30 -6.79 11.48 19.70
CA TYR A 30 -6.82 12.89 20.03
C TYR A 30 -6.71 13.05 21.55
N GLY A 31 -5.55 13.49 22.04
CA GLY A 31 -5.25 13.46 23.47
C GLY A 31 -5.35 12.04 24.04
N GLN A 32 -6.29 11.83 24.96
CA GLN A 32 -6.56 10.52 25.57
C GLN A 32 -7.70 9.75 24.88
N THR A 33 -8.36 10.36 23.89
CA THR A 33 -9.51 9.76 23.23
C THR A 33 -9.09 8.99 21.99
N VAL A 34 -9.67 7.80 21.82
CA VAL A 34 -9.37 6.90 20.70
C VAL A 34 -10.66 6.54 19.97
N ALA A 35 -10.61 6.51 18.64
CA ALA A 35 -11.69 5.98 17.81
C ALA A 35 -11.12 5.13 16.68
N VAL A 36 -11.73 3.97 16.42
CA VAL A 36 -11.38 3.12 15.28
C VAL A 36 -12.47 3.24 14.23
N LEU A 37 -12.10 3.70 13.04
CA LEU A 37 -13.00 3.99 11.93
C LEU A 37 -12.67 3.10 10.73
N THR A 38 -13.70 2.66 10.01
CA THR A 38 -13.53 2.11 8.66
C THR A 38 -13.50 3.25 7.65
N VAL A 39 -12.43 3.37 6.88
CA VAL A 39 -12.23 4.42 5.88
C VAL A 39 -12.82 3.99 4.53
N VAL A 40 -13.87 4.70 4.13
CA VAL A 40 -14.56 4.48 2.85
C VAL A 40 -14.30 5.68 1.96
N LYS A 41 -13.48 5.49 0.93
CA LYS A 41 -13.22 6.51 -0.10
C LYS A 41 -14.14 6.32 -1.30
N SER A 42 -14.83 7.37 -1.71
CA SER A 42 -15.56 7.44 -2.97
C SER A 42 -14.91 8.47 -3.89
N ALA A 43 -14.74 8.10 -5.17
CA ALA A 43 -14.24 9.02 -6.20
C ALA A 43 -15.34 9.96 -6.74
N ILE A 44 -16.60 9.72 -6.39
CA ILE A 44 -17.76 10.53 -6.80
C ILE A 44 -18.53 11.02 -5.57
N PRO A 45 -19.26 12.15 -5.70
CA PRO A 45 -20.19 12.58 -4.67
C PRO A 45 -21.22 11.47 -4.40
N LEU A 46 -21.56 11.28 -3.12
CA LEU A 46 -22.57 10.31 -2.71
C LEU A 46 -23.94 10.96 -2.64
N THR A 47 -24.98 10.14 -2.67
CA THR A 47 -26.35 10.50 -2.33
C THR A 47 -26.70 9.98 -0.93
N PRO A 48 -27.77 10.47 -0.28
CA PRO A 48 -28.24 9.89 0.98
C PRO A 48 -28.59 8.40 0.88
N GLY A 49 -29.08 7.93 -0.28
CA GLY A 49 -29.32 6.51 -0.53
C GLY A 49 -28.03 5.68 -0.55
N ASP A 50 -26.94 6.22 -1.10
CA ASP A 50 -25.63 5.56 -1.05
C ASP A 50 -25.11 5.44 0.39
N VAL A 51 -25.36 6.45 1.23
CA VAL A 51 -25.00 6.43 2.66
C VAL A 51 -25.78 5.33 3.39
N ALA A 52 -27.09 5.22 3.15
CA ALA A 52 -27.89 4.13 3.72
C ALA A 52 -27.36 2.74 3.30
N ALA A 53 -27.07 2.55 2.01
CA ALA A 53 -26.49 1.31 1.51
C ALA A 53 -25.06 1.03 2.04
N LEU A 54 -24.32 2.06 2.44
CA LEU A 54 -23.06 1.90 3.17
C LEU A 54 -23.30 1.50 4.62
N ALA A 55 -24.30 2.05 5.30
CA ALA A 55 -24.67 1.71 6.67
C ALA A 55 -25.04 0.24 6.81
N ASP A 56 -25.77 -0.31 5.83
CA ASP A 56 -26.09 -1.73 5.80
C ASP A 56 -24.85 -2.63 5.68
N ARG A 57 -23.78 -2.14 5.01
CA ARG A 57 -22.54 -2.89 4.78
C ARG A 57 -21.50 -2.70 5.89
N HIS A 58 -21.57 -1.59 6.61
CA HIS A 58 -20.59 -1.20 7.61
C HIS A 58 -21.29 -0.87 8.93
N PRO A 59 -21.52 -1.84 9.82
CA PRO A 59 -22.17 -1.58 11.11
C PRO A 59 -21.27 -0.78 12.08
N ALA A 60 -19.97 -0.69 11.80
CA ALA A 60 -19.01 0.06 12.60
C ALA A 60 -18.90 1.53 12.16
N PRO A 61 -18.41 2.44 13.03
CA PRO A 61 -18.17 3.83 12.66
C PRO A 61 -17.28 3.96 11.43
N CYS A 62 -17.69 4.81 10.49
CA CYS A 62 -16.95 5.05 9.26
C CYS A 62 -16.37 6.47 9.18
N LEU A 63 -15.27 6.59 8.44
CA LEU A 63 -14.76 7.85 7.90
C LEU A 63 -15.04 7.85 6.39
N ILE A 64 -15.99 8.67 5.96
CA ILE A 64 -16.36 8.80 4.56
C ILE A 64 -15.53 9.90 3.90
N VAL A 65 -14.70 9.53 2.93
CA VAL A 65 -13.89 10.48 2.15
C VAL A 65 -14.47 10.59 0.75
N VAL A 66 -15.00 11.76 0.39
CA VAL A 66 -15.69 12.03 -0.88
C VAL A 66 -15.10 13.27 -1.53
N PRO A 67 -15.22 13.47 -2.85
CA PRO A 67 -14.86 14.76 -3.45
C PRO A 67 -15.73 15.87 -2.84
N SER A 68 -17.05 15.74 -2.89
CA SER A 68 -17.96 16.73 -2.30
C SER A 68 -19.10 16.06 -1.55
N ALA A 69 -19.65 16.78 -0.57
CA ALA A 69 -20.79 16.36 0.24
C ALA A 69 -21.80 17.51 0.34
N THR A 70 -23.03 17.28 -0.11
CA THR A 70 -24.15 18.23 0.07
C THR A 70 -24.61 18.22 1.54
N PRO A 71 -25.34 19.25 2.01
CA PRO A 71 -25.88 19.26 3.38
C PRO A 71 -26.70 18.02 3.72
N ALA A 72 -27.50 17.51 2.78
CA ALA A 72 -28.30 16.29 2.96
C ALA A 72 -27.42 15.04 3.17
N VAL A 73 -26.32 14.91 2.41
CA VAL A 73 -25.37 13.80 2.55
C VAL A 73 -24.62 13.90 3.87
N ARG A 74 -24.18 15.10 4.27
CA ARG A 74 -23.52 15.34 5.56
C ARG A 74 -24.43 14.96 6.72
N ALA A 75 -25.69 15.40 6.67
CA ALA A 75 -26.69 15.07 7.67
C ALA A 75 -26.96 13.56 7.73
N ALA A 76 -27.03 12.88 6.58
CA ALA A 76 -27.18 11.42 6.53
C ALA A 76 -26.00 10.70 7.18
N ILE A 77 -24.75 11.10 6.88
CA ILE A 77 -23.55 10.50 7.48
C ILE A 77 -23.53 10.76 8.99
N GLU A 78 -23.77 12.00 9.41
CA GLU A 78 -23.76 12.38 10.83
C GLU A 78 -24.89 11.74 11.63
N ALA A 79 -26.04 11.44 11.02
CA ALA A 79 -27.14 10.72 11.66
C ALA A 79 -26.76 9.28 12.05
N HIS A 80 -25.82 8.67 11.33
CA HIS A 80 -25.22 7.37 11.70
C HIS A 80 -24.07 7.50 12.72
N GLY A 81 -23.79 8.71 13.21
CA GLY A 81 -22.66 8.97 14.10
C GLY A 81 -21.28 8.85 13.42
N TRP A 82 -21.25 8.88 12.08
CA TRP A 82 -20.02 8.72 11.31
C TRP A 82 -19.30 10.04 11.07
N SER A 83 -18.03 9.91 10.65
CA SER A 83 -17.17 11.02 10.25
C SER A 83 -17.19 11.20 8.73
N TRP A 84 -16.96 12.42 8.26
CA TRP A 84 -16.81 12.70 6.83
C TRP A 84 -15.74 13.74 6.55
N LEU A 85 -15.09 13.60 5.41
CA LEU A 85 -14.16 14.56 4.84
C LEU A 85 -14.48 14.74 3.36
N THR A 86 -14.51 15.99 2.91
CA THR A 86 -14.41 16.31 1.50
C THR A 86 -12.96 16.47 1.11
N ASP A 87 -12.62 15.91 -0.04
CA ASP A 87 -11.33 15.99 -0.72
C ASP A 87 -11.61 16.39 -2.18
N ALA A 88 -12.20 17.59 -2.36
CA ALA A 88 -12.37 18.21 -3.67
C ALA A 88 -11.57 19.50 -3.75
N ASP A 89 -10.93 19.67 -4.91
CA ASP A 89 -10.51 20.96 -5.44
C ASP A 89 -9.90 21.88 -4.38
N GLN A 90 -8.89 21.36 -3.67
CA GLN A 90 -8.05 22.16 -2.78
C GLN A 90 -8.72 22.52 -1.44
N GLN A 91 -9.80 21.87 -1.04
CA GLN A 91 -10.44 22.07 0.28
C GLN A 91 -10.67 20.76 1.01
N VAL A 92 -9.90 20.56 2.07
CA VAL A 92 -10.21 19.54 3.07
C VAL A 92 -11.16 20.19 4.07
N ALA A 93 -12.40 19.75 4.05
CA ALA A 93 -13.41 20.17 5.01
C ALA A 93 -14.15 18.96 5.54
N GLY A 94 -14.57 19.00 6.78
CA GLY A 94 -15.34 17.91 7.33
C GLY A 94 -15.41 17.88 8.82
N VAL A 95 -15.94 16.76 9.31
CA VAL A 95 -16.20 16.53 10.72
C VAL A 95 -15.68 15.14 11.06
N LEU A 96 -14.80 15.09 12.05
CA LEU A 96 -14.33 13.85 12.66
C LEU A 96 -14.96 13.71 14.03
N ARG A 97 -15.33 12.47 14.33
CA ARG A 97 -15.84 12.06 15.64
C ARG A 97 -14.83 11.12 16.26
N VAL A 98 -14.23 11.56 17.36
CA VAL A 98 -13.26 10.78 18.15
C VAL A 98 -13.83 10.67 19.56
N GLY A 99 -14.50 9.55 19.85
CA GLY A 99 -15.31 9.43 21.07
C GLY A 99 -16.43 10.47 21.12
N ALA A 100 -16.49 11.27 22.18
CA ALA A 100 -17.44 12.37 22.31
C ALA A 100 -16.98 13.67 21.60
N GLU A 101 -15.71 13.75 21.22
CA GLU A 101 -15.15 14.94 20.59
C GLU A 101 -15.58 15.07 19.13
N ARG A 102 -15.92 16.29 18.74
CA ARG A 102 -16.27 16.65 17.37
C ARG A 102 -15.26 17.66 16.85
N ILE A 103 -14.39 17.20 15.97
CA ILE A 103 -13.31 18.00 15.38
C ILE A 103 -13.77 18.48 14.00
N ALA A 104 -13.93 19.79 13.84
CA ALA A 104 -14.26 20.39 12.55
C ALA A 104 -12.99 20.80 11.81
N LEU A 105 -12.89 20.41 10.54
CA LEU A 105 -11.81 20.76 9.63
C LEU A 105 -12.33 21.72 8.57
N ASN A 106 -11.57 22.77 8.29
CA ASN A 106 -11.90 23.70 7.22
C ASN A 106 -10.61 24.38 6.72
N VAL A 107 -9.84 23.68 5.87
CA VAL A 107 -8.51 24.14 5.44
C VAL A 107 -8.35 24.04 3.93
N ARG A 108 -7.74 25.07 3.34
CA ARG A 108 -7.42 25.16 1.90
C ARG A 108 -5.99 24.66 1.66
N GLN A 109 -5.79 23.72 0.73
CA GLN A 109 -4.48 23.10 0.46
C GLN A 109 -4.16 22.93 -1.04
N ALA A 110 -2.86 22.87 -1.38
CA ALA A 110 -2.35 22.73 -2.74
C ALA A 110 -2.31 21.26 -3.28
N VAL A 111 -2.89 21.12 -4.48
CA VAL A 111 -2.88 20.12 -5.58
C VAL A 111 -2.36 18.67 -5.38
N VAL A 112 -3.22 17.67 -5.68
CA VAL A 112 -2.93 16.43 -6.45
C VAL A 112 -4.17 16.03 -7.30
N SER A 113 -3.98 15.45 -8.49
CA SER A 113 -4.99 15.22 -9.53
C SER A 113 -5.99 14.07 -9.29
N ARG A 114 -7.15 14.17 -9.96
CA ARG A 114 -8.28 13.22 -9.95
C ARG A 114 -7.97 11.91 -10.70
N SER A 115 -8.50 10.79 -10.17
CA SER A 115 -8.52 9.47 -10.80
C SER A 115 -9.96 9.09 -11.17
N THR A 116 -10.17 8.61 -12.40
CA THR A 116 -11.37 7.87 -12.80
C THR A 116 -11.42 6.50 -12.11
N ARG A 117 -12.61 5.91 -11.97
CA ARG A 117 -12.83 4.59 -11.34
C ARG A 117 -11.95 3.53 -12.01
N PRO A 118 -10.98 2.92 -11.31
CA PRO A 118 -10.51 1.61 -11.69
C PRO A 118 -11.62 0.61 -11.35
N GLY A 119 -11.84 -0.39 -12.20
CA GLY A 119 -12.58 -1.58 -11.78
C GLY A 119 -11.92 -2.26 -10.58
N PRO A 120 -12.54 -3.30 -9.99
CA PRO A 120 -11.92 -4.07 -8.91
C PRO A 120 -10.50 -4.48 -9.32
N VAL A 121 -9.50 -4.09 -8.53
CA VAL A 121 -8.11 -4.37 -8.87
C VAL A 121 -7.89 -5.89 -8.85
N PRO A 122 -7.39 -6.49 -9.94
CA PRO A 122 -7.18 -7.93 -10.01
C PRO A 122 -5.89 -8.34 -9.27
N TRP A 123 -5.85 -8.16 -7.93
CA TRP A 123 -4.67 -8.48 -7.10
C TRP A 123 -4.11 -9.88 -7.36
N GLY A 124 -4.99 -10.87 -7.53
CA GLY A 124 -4.59 -12.24 -7.84
C GLY A 124 -3.76 -12.35 -9.13
N THR A 125 -4.10 -11.59 -10.17
CA THR A 125 -3.34 -11.58 -11.44
C THR A 125 -1.95 -10.96 -11.24
N PHE A 126 -1.86 -9.84 -10.53
CA PHE A 126 -0.57 -9.23 -10.20
C PHE A 126 0.29 -10.12 -9.31
N THR A 127 -0.34 -10.85 -8.39
CA THR A 127 0.31 -11.82 -7.50
C THR A 127 0.82 -13.01 -8.31
N LEU A 128 0.04 -13.52 -9.28
CA LEU A 128 0.49 -14.60 -10.17
C LEU A 128 1.76 -14.18 -10.93
N VAL A 129 1.75 -13.02 -11.58
CA VAL A 129 2.90 -12.54 -12.35
C VAL A 129 4.14 -12.36 -11.47
N ARG A 130 4.05 -11.66 -10.33
CA ARG A 130 5.20 -11.47 -9.44
C ARG A 130 5.78 -12.79 -8.93
N ARG A 131 4.93 -13.79 -8.67
CA ARG A 131 5.36 -15.10 -8.18
C ARG A 131 6.01 -15.94 -9.27
N MET A 132 5.47 -15.91 -10.48
CA MET A 132 6.06 -16.61 -11.62
C MET A 132 7.40 -16.02 -12.06
N ILE A 133 7.61 -14.71 -11.88
CA ILE A 133 8.91 -14.08 -12.12
C ILE A 133 9.95 -14.59 -11.11
N GLY A 134 9.57 -14.73 -9.83
CA GLY A 134 10.48 -15.16 -8.76
C GLY A 134 10.64 -16.67 -8.58
N ARG A 135 9.79 -17.49 -9.23
CA ARG A 135 9.89 -18.95 -9.29
C ARG A 135 9.33 -19.45 -10.62
N PRO A 136 10.18 -19.93 -11.53
CA PRO A 136 9.70 -20.49 -12.79
C PRO A 136 9.10 -21.89 -12.55
N TYR A 137 8.15 -22.30 -13.41
CA TYR A 137 7.57 -23.66 -13.49
C TYR A 137 6.57 -24.09 -12.41
N ALA A 138 5.56 -23.26 -12.15
CA ALA A 138 4.45 -23.68 -11.29
C ALA A 138 3.31 -24.31 -12.11
N ASN A 139 2.82 -25.47 -11.67
CA ASN A 139 1.57 -26.00 -12.18
C ASN A 139 0.36 -25.21 -11.63
N GLN A 140 -0.81 -25.37 -12.24
CA GLN A 140 -1.98 -24.56 -11.89
C GLN A 140 -2.46 -24.73 -10.44
N ARG A 141 -2.25 -25.92 -9.85
CA ARG A 141 -2.57 -26.18 -8.45
C ARG A 141 -1.61 -25.46 -7.52
N GLU A 142 -0.32 -25.45 -7.84
CA GLU A 142 0.70 -24.70 -7.09
C GLU A 142 0.47 -23.20 -7.18
N LEU A 143 0.15 -22.68 -8.36
CA LEU A 143 -0.21 -21.26 -8.54
C LEU A 143 -1.45 -20.87 -7.73
N ALA A 144 -2.47 -21.72 -7.72
CA ALA A 144 -3.68 -21.51 -6.92
C ALA A 144 -3.37 -21.47 -5.42
N ALA A 145 -2.58 -22.43 -4.93
CA ALA A 145 -2.16 -22.48 -3.53
C ALA A 145 -1.28 -21.27 -3.15
N LEU A 146 -0.36 -20.86 -4.03
CA LEU A 146 0.58 -19.77 -3.80
C LEU A 146 -0.10 -18.40 -3.74
N VAL A 147 -1.19 -18.21 -4.49
CA VAL A 147 -1.91 -16.93 -4.60
C VAL A 147 -3.19 -16.91 -3.74
N GLY A 148 -3.62 -18.05 -3.20
CA GLY A 148 -4.84 -18.15 -2.39
C GLY A 148 -6.12 -17.94 -3.19
N VAL A 149 -6.14 -18.35 -4.46
CA VAL A 149 -7.31 -18.25 -5.36
C VAL A 149 -7.69 -19.60 -5.94
N SER A 150 -8.92 -19.73 -6.44
CA SER A 150 -9.38 -20.98 -7.04
C SER A 150 -8.66 -21.30 -8.36
N GLN A 151 -8.50 -22.59 -8.67
CA GLN A 151 -7.88 -23.03 -9.93
C GLN A 151 -8.58 -22.47 -11.18
N PRO A 152 -9.92 -22.39 -11.28
CA PRO A 152 -10.58 -21.75 -12.42
C PRO A 152 -10.18 -20.28 -12.61
N ARG A 153 -10.03 -19.52 -11.51
CA ARG A 153 -9.60 -18.12 -11.55
C ARG A 153 -8.15 -18.00 -12.03
N VAL A 154 -7.28 -18.92 -11.63
CA VAL A 154 -5.92 -19.03 -12.20
C VAL A 154 -5.99 -19.30 -13.70
N SER A 155 -6.80 -20.28 -14.15
CA SER A 155 -6.94 -20.60 -15.59
C SER A 155 -7.33 -19.38 -16.43
N GLN A 156 -8.32 -18.62 -15.94
CA GLN A 156 -8.79 -17.42 -16.59
C GLN A 156 -7.70 -16.35 -16.66
N ALA A 157 -7.02 -16.08 -15.54
CA ALA A 157 -5.93 -15.12 -15.49
C ALA A 157 -4.78 -15.52 -16.43
N MET A 158 -4.38 -16.79 -16.42
CA MET A 158 -3.29 -17.28 -17.27
C MET A 158 -3.60 -17.19 -18.76
N ARG A 159 -4.86 -17.37 -19.17
CA ARG A 159 -5.27 -17.16 -20.56
C ARG A 159 -5.09 -15.71 -20.97
N VAL A 160 -5.60 -14.78 -20.17
CA VAL A 160 -5.44 -13.33 -20.41
C VAL A 160 -3.96 -12.96 -20.48
N LEU A 161 -3.13 -13.47 -19.58
CA LEU A 161 -1.68 -13.22 -19.56
C LEU A 161 -0.94 -13.85 -20.75
N ALA A 162 -1.39 -15.01 -21.24
CA ALA A 162 -0.86 -15.62 -22.46
C ALA A 162 -1.21 -14.79 -23.70
N ASP A 163 -2.41 -14.20 -23.75
CA ASP A 163 -2.83 -13.29 -24.82
C ASP A 163 -2.00 -11.98 -24.81
N GLN A 164 -1.42 -11.60 -23.65
CA GLN A 164 -0.44 -10.51 -23.56
C GLN A 164 0.97 -10.90 -24.07
N GLY A 165 1.20 -12.17 -24.40
CA GLY A 165 2.40 -12.61 -25.12
C GLY A 165 3.67 -12.83 -24.28
N PHE A 166 3.62 -12.74 -22.95
CA PHE A 166 4.82 -12.93 -22.10
C PHE A 166 4.80 -14.21 -21.25
N VAL A 167 3.67 -14.92 -21.24
CA VAL A 167 3.47 -16.18 -20.51
C VAL A 167 3.13 -17.29 -21.50
N ARG A 168 3.66 -18.49 -21.26
CA ARG A 168 3.33 -19.69 -22.06
C ARG A 168 3.10 -20.92 -21.19
N ARG A 169 2.27 -21.83 -21.68
CA ARG A 169 2.08 -23.17 -21.09
C ARG A 169 3.06 -24.15 -21.73
N GLY A 170 3.85 -24.82 -20.91
CA GLY A 170 4.72 -25.92 -21.30
C GLY A 170 4.39 -27.22 -20.56
N PRO A 171 5.17 -28.29 -20.78
CA PRO A 171 4.96 -29.58 -20.14
C PRO A 171 5.02 -29.52 -18.60
N ALA A 172 5.91 -28.69 -18.05
CA ALA A 172 6.11 -28.49 -16.61
C ALA A 172 5.13 -27.47 -15.98
N GLY A 173 4.17 -26.95 -16.74
CA GLY A 173 3.23 -25.92 -16.27
C GLY A 173 3.44 -24.58 -16.94
N TRP A 174 3.16 -23.49 -16.22
CA TRP A 174 3.23 -22.15 -16.77
C TRP A 174 4.57 -21.48 -16.49
N THR A 175 5.07 -20.72 -17.47
CA THR A 175 6.31 -19.96 -17.34
C THR A 175 6.21 -18.58 -17.97
N VAL A 176 6.96 -17.62 -17.42
CA VAL A 176 7.23 -16.34 -18.06
C VAL A 176 8.38 -16.57 -19.03
N HIS A 177 8.15 -16.35 -20.33
CA HIS A 177 9.17 -16.57 -21.36
C HIS A 177 9.78 -15.26 -21.88
N ASP A 178 9.08 -14.15 -21.69
CA ASP A 178 9.60 -12.80 -21.93
C ASP A 178 9.48 -11.98 -20.64
N ILE A 179 10.57 -11.99 -19.87
CA ILE A 179 10.65 -11.29 -18.58
C ILE A 179 10.53 -9.77 -18.74
N ASP A 180 11.09 -9.21 -19.81
CA ASP A 180 11.09 -7.76 -20.00
C ASP A 180 9.67 -7.26 -20.32
N THR A 181 8.90 -8.03 -21.10
CA THR A 181 7.49 -7.71 -21.36
C THR A 181 6.61 -7.95 -20.13
N ALA A 182 6.87 -8.97 -19.33
CA ALA A 182 6.16 -9.20 -18.07
C ALA A 182 6.37 -8.04 -17.07
N LEU A 183 7.61 -7.56 -16.92
CA LEU A 183 7.95 -6.45 -16.04
C LEU A 183 7.30 -5.13 -16.51
N ARG A 184 7.35 -4.83 -17.82
CA ARG A 184 6.68 -3.65 -18.41
C ARG A 184 5.18 -3.70 -18.13
N TRP A 185 4.53 -4.80 -18.52
CA TRP A 185 3.09 -4.99 -18.29
C TRP A 185 2.71 -4.80 -16.83
N TRP A 186 3.48 -5.37 -15.90
CA TRP A 186 3.18 -5.28 -14.48
C TRP A 186 3.34 -3.84 -13.97
N LEU A 187 4.42 -3.14 -14.32
CA LEU A 187 4.64 -1.76 -13.86
C LEU A 187 3.60 -0.77 -14.42
N ASP A 188 3.18 -0.99 -15.67
CA ASP A 188 2.20 -0.13 -16.35
C ASP A 188 0.77 -0.40 -15.86
N SER A 189 0.48 -1.63 -15.46
CA SER A 189 -0.86 -2.06 -15.05
C SER A 189 -1.11 -2.01 -13.54
N TYR A 190 -0.06 -2.13 -12.72
CA TYR A 190 -0.20 -2.22 -11.26
C TYR A 190 -0.52 -0.86 -10.64
N PRO A 191 -1.70 -0.69 -9.99
CA PRO A 191 -2.14 0.60 -9.45
C PRO A 191 -1.46 0.99 -8.13
N GLY A 192 -0.48 0.20 -7.68
CA GLY A 192 0.14 0.31 -6.36
C GLY A 192 -0.54 -0.54 -5.30
N PRO A 193 0.02 -0.62 -4.08
CA PRO A 193 -0.41 -1.53 -3.01
C PRO A 193 -1.77 -1.16 -2.37
N GLY A 194 -2.27 0.04 -2.63
CA GLY A 194 -3.49 0.56 -2.02
C GLY A 194 -3.37 0.71 -0.50
N GLY A 195 -4.52 0.74 0.18
CA GLY A 195 -4.56 0.77 1.64
C GLY A 195 -4.37 2.14 2.29
N LEU A 196 -3.99 2.12 3.56
CA LEU A 196 -3.72 3.27 4.41
C LEU A 196 -2.21 3.48 4.56
N ARG A 197 -1.80 4.75 4.42
CA ARG A 197 -0.40 5.18 4.45
C ARG A 197 -0.21 6.20 5.56
N THR A 198 0.91 6.10 6.27
CA THR A 198 1.38 7.08 7.25
C THR A 198 2.76 7.59 6.83
N LEU A 199 3.03 8.86 7.14
CA LEU A 199 4.23 9.57 6.74
C LEU A 199 4.93 10.11 7.97
N TRP A 200 6.23 9.86 8.06
CA TRP A 200 7.03 10.13 9.24
C TRP A 200 8.37 10.76 8.87
N TYR A 201 8.89 11.58 9.78
CA TYR A 201 10.20 12.20 9.71
C TYR A 201 11.05 11.76 10.89
N SER A 202 12.32 11.47 10.62
CA SER A 202 13.39 11.34 11.60
C SER A 202 14.70 11.85 10.99
N LEU A 203 15.65 12.22 11.85
CA LEU A 203 17.00 12.66 11.45
C LEU A 203 17.94 11.49 11.13
N ASP A 204 17.58 10.27 11.53
CA ASP A 204 18.41 9.09 11.30
C ASP A 204 18.51 8.76 9.80
N PRO A 205 19.58 8.10 9.33
CA PRO A 205 19.64 7.63 7.95
C PRO A 205 18.49 6.67 7.61
N PRO A 206 17.92 6.68 6.39
CA PRO A 206 16.76 5.85 6.04
C PRO A 206 16.93 4.35 6.29
N ILE A 207 18.15 3.81 6.17
CA ILE A 207 18.44 2.41 6.46
C ILE A 207 18.23 2.11 7.96
N GLU A 208 18.70 2.99 8.84
CA GLU A 208 18.53 2.84 10.30
C GLU A 208 17.07 3.09 10.70
N GLN A 209 16.39 4.04 10.07
CA GLN A 209 14.95 4.21 10.24
C GLN A 209 14.18 2.92 9.91
N ALA A 210 14.50 2.26 8.80
CA ALA A 210 13.84 1.01 8.41
C ALA A 210 14.09 -0.13 9.41
N ARG A 211 15.29 -0.20 10.00
CA ARG A 211 15.61 -1.17 11.06
C ARG A 211 14.83 -0.90 12.33
N ALA A 212 14.88 0.34 12.82
CA ALA A 212 14.16 0.74 14.03
C ALA A 212 12.65 0.47 13.91
N VAL A 213 12.05 0.82 12.77
CA VAL A 213 10.62 0.55 12.54
C VAL A 213 10.34 -0.95 12.41
N ALA A 214 11.23 -1.74 11.81
CA ALA A 214 11.05 -3.19 11.76
C ALA A 214 11.10 -3.84 13.14
N GLU A 215 11.94 -3.34 14.04
CA GLU A 215 12.01 -3.79 15.43
C GLU A 215 10.73 -3.42 16.19
N VAL A 216 10.27 -2.17 16.09
CA VAL A 216 9.02 -1.70 16.72
C VAL A 216 7.82 -2.52 16.23
N LEU A 217 7.73 -2.80 14.93
CA LEU A 217 6.66 -3.63 14.37
C LEU A 217 6.72 -5.08 14.87
N ALA A 218 7.91 -5.64 15.02
CA ALA A 218 8.07 -6.99 15.57
C ALA A 218 7.62 -7.05 17.04
N THR A 219 7.84 -6.00 17.83
CA THR A 219 7.46 -5.97 19.25
C THR A 219 6.00 -5.58 19.48
N GLU A 220 5.49 -4.56 18.78
CA GLU A 220 4.20 -3.94 19.08
C GLU A 220 3.05 -4.38 18.17
N ALA A 221 3.34 -4.84 16.94
CA ALA A 221 2.31 -5.25 15.98
C ALA A 221 2.12 -6.79 15.95
N ALA A 222 2.05 -7.42 17.13
CA ALA A 222 1.82 -8.86 17.30
C ALA A 222 2.81 -9.74 16.52
N GLY A 223 4.10 -9.36 16.45
CA GLY A 223 5.11 -10.13 15.72
C GLY A 223 5.01 -10.00 14.19
N SER A 224 4.34 -8.97 13.68
CA SER A 224 4.28 -8.74 12.23
C SER A 224 5.64 -8.29 11.70
N HIS A 225 6.27 -9.12 10.86
CA HIS A 225 7.44 -8.70 10.10
C HIS A 225 7.01 -7.76 8.96
N PRO A 226 7.63 -6.57 8.84
CA PRO A 226 7.37 -5.71 7.70
C PRO A 226 7.96 -6.28 6.40
N ALA A 227 7.59 -5.67 5.29
CA ALA A 227 8.31 -5.79 4.03
C ALA A 227 8.96 -4.43 3.72
N VAL A 228 10.29 -4.38 3.78
CA VAL A 228 11.08 -3.17 3.45
C VAL A 228 11.24 -3.08 1.93
N SER A 229 10.97 -1.91 1.37
CA SER A 229 10.96 -1.66 -0.08
C SER A 229 11.69 -0.36 -0.41
N GLY A 230 11.53 0.12 -1.65
CA GLY A 230 12.12 1.37 -2.14
C GLY A 230 13.64 1.34 -2.12
N ASP A 231 14.26 2.50 -1.92
CA ASP A 231 15.72 2.64 -2.01
C ASP A 231 16.47 1.80 -0.99
N VAL A 232 15.95 1.69 0.25
CA VAL A 232 16.59 0.87 1.30
C VAL A 232 16.69 -0.60 0.85
N ALA A 233 15.64 -1.13 0.24
CA ALA A 233 15.65 -2.50 -0.25
C ALA A 233 16.44 -2.65 -1.55
N ALA A 234 16.40 -1.64 -2.43
CA ALA A 234 17.19 -1.61 -3.66
C ALA A 234 18.69 -1.60 -3.38
N ASP A 235 19.14 -0.83 -2.38
CA ASP A 235 20.53 -0.77 -1.94
C ASP A 235 21.05 -2.16 -1.49
N ALA A 236 20.18 -2.97 -0.87
CA ALA A 236 20.53 -4.32 -0.46
C ALA A 236 20.69 -5.33 -1.61
N ILE A 237 19.97 -5.16 -2.74
CA ILE A 237 19.96 -6.15 -3.85
C ILE A 237 20.69 -5.69 -5.12
N ALA A 238 20.76 -4.38 -5.34
CA ALA A 238 21.29 -3.74 -6.52
C ALA A 238 21.75 -2.30 -6.19
N PRO A 239 22.79 -2.14 -5.34
CA PRO A 239 23.24 -0.83 -4.88
C PRO A 239 23.64 0.07 -6.04
N TRP A 240 23.14 1.32 -5.99
CA TRP A 240 23.37 2.32 -7.03
C TRP A 240 23.38 3.75 -6.50
N ARG A 241 22.37 4.09 -5.69
CA ARG A 241 22.23 5.41 -5.07
C ARG A 241 22.01 5.29 -3.58
N SER A 242 22.37 6.32 -2.83
CA SER A 242 22.09 6.40 -1.40
C SER A 242 20.58 6.50 -1.15
N PRO A 243 20.01 5.73 -0.22
CA PRO A 243 18.59 5.83 0.11
C PRO A 243 18.17 7.21 0.59
N VAL A 244 17.08 7.74 0.02
CA VAL A 244 16.51 9.05 0.40
C VAL A 244 15.26 8.92 1.27
N ARG A 245 14.55 7.80 1.16
CA ARG A 245 13.33 7.51 1.93
C ARG A 245 13.22 6.03 2.25
N ALA A 246 12.85 5.71 3.48
CA ALA A 246 12.49 4.36 3.90
C ALA A 246 11.04 4.07 3.51
N VAL A 247 10.79 2.93 2.86
CA VAL A 247 9.44 2.49 2.51
C VAL A 247 9.20 1.13 3.15
N LEU A 248 8.17 1.04 3.99
CA LEU A 248 7.82 -0.20 4.69
C LEU A 248 6.34 -0.51 4.51
N TYR A 249 6.07 -1.79 4.30
CA TYR A 249 4.73 -2.34 4.37
C TYR A 249 4.57 -3.15 5.65
N ALA A 250 3.46 -2.97 6.35
CA ALA A 250 3.11 -3.78 7.52
C ALA A 250 1.67 -4.29 7.45
N ARG A 251 1.33 -5.31 8.24
CA ARG A 251 -0.07 -5.80 8.35
C ARG A 251 -0.94 -4.91 9.23
N ALA A 252 -0.30 -4.21 10.15
CA ALA A 252 -0.89 -3.19 10.99
C ALA A 252 0.16 -2.09 11.21
N GLY A 253 -0.31 -0.86 11.37
CA GLY A 253 0.50 0.29 11.75
C GLY A 253 0.72 0.36 13.25
N VAL A 254 1.72 1.16 13.61
CA VAL A 254 2.15 1.45 14.98
C VAL A 254 2.38 2.96 15.12
N ASP A 255 2.39 3.43 16.36
CA ASP A 255 2.76 4.82 16.66
C ASP A 255 4.29 4.90 16.76
N LEU A 256 4.93 5.62 15.84
CA LEU A 256 6.39 5.71 15.80
C LEU A 256 6.95 6.85 16.65
N THR A 257 6.10 7.63 17.33
CA THR A 257 6.56 8.73 18.18
C THR A 257 7.50 8.28 19.30
N GLY A 258 7.22 7.12 19.91
CA GLY A 258 8.08 6.52 20.93
C GLY A 258 9.47 6.10 20.41
N ALA A 259 9.62 5.93 19.10
CA ALA A 259 10.87 5.59 18.42
C ALA A 259 11.60 6.81 17.84
N GLY A 260 11.20 8.03 18.22
CA GLY A 260 11.87 9.27 17.79
C GLY A 260 11.39 9.81 16.44
N PHE A 261 10.31 9.28 15.88
CA PHE A 261 9.71 9.80 14.65
C PHE A 261 8.65 10.86 14.95
N VAL A 262 8.48 11.80 14.03
CA VAL A 262 7.40 12.79 14.08
C VAL A 262 6.52 12.63 12.85
N PRO A 263 5.17 12.69 12.97
CA PRO A 263 4.30 12.69 11.81
C PRO A 263 4.65 13.84 10.84
N ALA A 264 4.70 13.55 9.55
CA ALA A 264 5.19 14.49 8.54
C ALA A 264 4.29 14.57 7.30
N GLY A 265 4.46 15.62 6.51
CA GLY A 265 3.89 15.73 5.18
C GLY A 265 4.71 14.98 4.12
N GLU A 266 4.17 14.84 2.90
CA GLU A 266 4.78 14.07 1.81
C GLU A 266 6.14 14.60 1.33
N GLU A 267 6.39 15.91 1.43
CA GLU A 267 7.65 16.53 1.04
C GLU A 267 8.76 16.31 2.07
N GLU A 268 8.41 16.34 3.36
CA GLU A 268 9.36 16.24 4.47
C GLU A 268 9.63 14.80 4.88
N ALA A 269 8.67 13.89 4.67
CA ALA A 269 8.76 12.53 5.17
C ALA A 269 10.02 11.79 4.67
N THR A 270 10.78 11.26 5.62
CA THR A 270 11.92 10.34 5.39
C THR A 270 11.50 8.88 5.49
N LEU A 271 10.29 8.60 5.99
CA LEU A 271 9.73 7.26 6.11
C LEU A 271 8.26 7.20 5.72
N GLU A 272 7.92 6.18 4.93
CA GLU A 272 6.57 5.79 4.59
C GLU A 272 6.26 4.41 5.21
N LEU A 273 5.17 4.34 5.98
CA LEU A 273 4.64 3.07 6.49
C LEU A 273 3.22 2.87 5.97
N THR A 274 3.02 1.80 5.19
CA THR A 274 1.75 1.50 4.53
C THR A 274 1.20 0.15 5.01
N VAL A 275 -0.11 0.12 5.32
CA VAL A 275 -0.86 -1.13 5.49
C VAL A 275 -1.63 -1.40 4.19
N PRO A 276 -1.12 -2.30 3.32
CA PRO A 276 -1.57 -2.42 1.95
C PRO A 276 -2.88 -3.22 1.84
N ARG A 277 -3.66 -2.95 0.79
CA ARG A 277 -4.77 -3.83 0.36
C ARG A 277 -4.26 -5.02 -0.45
N ASP A 278 -3.13 -4.87 -1.12
CA ASP A 278 -2.52 -5.93 -1.89
C ASP A 278 -1.90 -7.01 -0.98
N VAL A 279 -2.62 -8.12 -0.83
CA VAL A 279 -2.16 -9.30 -0.09
C VAL A 279 -0.98 -10.01 -0.78
N GLY A 280 -0.79 -9.79 -2.08
CA GLY A 280 0.28 -10.39 -2.87
C GLY A 280 1.68 -9.89 -2.53
N LEU A 281 1.77 -8.78 -1.77
CA LEU A 281 3.03 -8.20 -1.32
C LEU A 281 3.82 -9.14 -0.41
N TRP A 282 3.13 -9.95 0.40
CA TRP A 282 3.74 -10.83 1.37
C TRP A 282 4.25 -12.12 0.73
N SER A 283 5.57 -12.30 0.69
CA SER A 283 6.20 -13.57 0.30
C SER A 283 5.84 -14.69 1.29
N PRO A 284 5.66 -15.96 0.84
CA PRO A 284 5.51 -17.09 1.76
C PRO A 284 6.61 -17.16 2.83
N ALA A 285 7.85 -16.79 2.49
CA ALA A 285 8.95 -16.74 3.46
C ALA A 285 8.74 -15.65 4.54
N GLN A 286 8.13 -14.52 4.18
CA GLN A 286 7.74 -13.48 5.14
C GLN A 286 6.52 -13.91 5.98
N LEU A 287 5.66 -14.79 5.44
CA LEU A 287 4.56 -15.39 6.21
C LEU A 287 5.07 -16.36 7.29
N SER A 288 6.21 -17.01 7.04
CA SER A 288 6.82 -18.01 7.94
C SER A 288 7.78 -17.43 8.99
N GLY A 289 8.00 -16.12 9.01
CA GLY A 289 8.97 -15.45 9.90
C GLY A 289 10.41 -15.66 9.43
N ALA A 290 10.96 -14.68 8.69
CA ALA A 290 12.33 -14.74 8.19
C ALA A 290 13.36 -14.25 9.23
N SER A 291 14.62 -14.67 9.04
CA SER A 291 15.76 -14.51 9.96
C SER A 291 15.91 -13.11 10.57
N PRO A 292 16.18 -12.99 11.88
CA PRO A 292 16.29 -11.71 12.60
C PRO A 292 17.53 -10.85 12.22
N THR A 293 18.45 -11.38 11.42
CA THR A 293 19.75 -10.74 11.14
C THR A 293 19.78 -9.87 9.87
N ALA A 294 18.75 -9.93 9.01
CA ALA A 294 18.69 -9.14 7.78
C ALA A 294 17.32 -8.46 7.66
N LEU A 295 17.28 -7.28 7.04
CA LEU A 295 16.01 -6.57 6.80
C LEU A 295 15.06 -7.46 5.98
N PRO A 296 13.78 -7.58 6.39
CA PRO A 296 12.81 -8.40 5.67
C PRO A 296 12.36 -7.66 4.40
N LEU A 297 13.07 -7.88 3.30
CA LEU A 297 12.82 -7.16 2.04
C LEU A 297 11.50 -7.59 1.38
N ALA A 298 10.82 -6.64 0.73
CA ALA A 298 9.70 -6.86 -0.15
C ALA A 298 10.10 -7.68 -1.39
N ASP A 299 9.11 -8.14 -2.15
CA ASP A 299 9.41 -8.81 -3.40
C ASP A 299 10.08 -7.84 -4.40
N PRO A 300 11.03 -8.32 -5.24
CA PRO A 300 11.77 -7.44 -6.14
C PRO A 300 10.91 -6.60 -7.10
N LEU A 301 9.72 -7.06 -7.50
CA LEU A 301 8.82 -6.26 -8.34
C LEU A 301 8.22 -5.09 -7.57
N GLN A 302 7.87 -5.31 -6.31
CA GLN A 302 7.44 -4.23 -5.42
C GLN A 302 8.57 -3.23 -5.17
N ILE A 303 9.80 -3.70 -4.93
CA ILE A 303 10.99 -2.84 -4.80
C ILE A 303 11.15 -1.97 -6.06
N LEU A 304 11.11 -2.57 -7.24
CA LEU A 304 11.19 -1.85 -8.52
C LEU A 304 10.09 -0.79 -8.67
N TRP A 305 8.86 -1.14 -8.28
CA TRP A 305 7.72 -0.21 -8.34
C TRP A 305 7.91 1.02 -7.45
N ASP A 306 8.43 0.80 -6.24
CA ASP A 306 8.67 1.83 -5.24
C ASP A 306 9.85 2.72 -5.63
N VAL A 307 10.95 2.15 -6.14
CA VAL A 307 12.11 2.93 -6.61
C VAL A 307 11.75 3.85 -7.78
N ARG A 308 10.94 3.38 -8.75
CA ARG A 308 10.46 4.24 -9.86
C ARG A 308 9.62 5.44 -9.40
N ARG A 309 9.10 5.41 -8.18
CA ARG A 309 8.27 6.47 -7.58
C ARG A 309 8.99 7.22 -6.47
N ALA A 310 10.20 6.81 -6.13
CA ALA A 310 10.99 7.48 -5.13
C ALA A 310 11.44 8.85 -5.66
N PRO A 311 11.58 9.85 -4.78
CA PRO A 311 12.03 11.17 -5.19
C PRO A 311 13.47 11.16 -5.71
N GLY A 312 13.84 12.21 -6.44
CA GLY A 312 15.19 12.41 -6.97
C GLY A 312 15.32 12.12 -8.46
N PRO A 313 16.28 12.78 -9.14
CA PRO A 313 16.46 12.71 -10.59
C PRO A 313 17.05 11.37 -11.08
N ASP A 314 17.65 10.59 -10.19
CA ASP A 314 18.35 9.33 -10.45
C ASP A 314 17.50 8.07 -10.16
N SER A 315 16.20 8.26 -9.88
CA SER A 315 15.27 7.16 -9.58
C SER A 315 15.07 6.19 -10.74
N GLU A 316 15.10 6.69 -11.98
CA GLU A 316 15.01 5.85 -13.18
C GLU A 316 16.24 4.93 -13.33
N GLU A 317 17.45 5.46 -13.15
CA GLU A 317 18.68 4.67 -13.22
C GLU A 317 18.74 3.63 -12.09
N ALA A 318 18.32 4.01 -10.87
CA ALA A 318 18.22 3.07 -9.76
C ALA A 318 17.21 1.95 -10.04
N ALA A 319 16.06 2.29 -10.63
CA ALA A 319 15.06 1.31 -11.05
C ALA A 319 15.61 0.35 -12.11
N ASP A 320 16.39 0.85 -13.08
CA ASP A 320 17.04 0.01 -14.08
C ASP A 320 18.01 -1.01 -13.45
N ARG A 321 18.69 -0.66 -12.35
CA ARG A 321 19.54 -1.62 -11.63
C ARG A 321 18.74 -2.74 -11.00
N VAL A 322 17.60 -2.42 -10.39
CA VAL A 322 16.67 -3.43 -9.86
C VAL A 322 16.07 -4.28 -10.98
N TRP A 323 15.73 -3.67 -12.13
CA TRP A 323 15.27 -4.37 -13.32
C TRP A 323 16.28 -5.44 -13.78
N GLN A 324 17.55 -5.05 -13.94
CA GLN A 324 18.60 -5.97 -14.36
C GLN A 324 18.85 -7.07 -13.32
N PHE A 325 18.73 -6.76 -12.04
CA PHE A 325 18.78 -7.76 -10.96
C PHE A 325 17.68 -8.81 -11.13
N ILE A 326 16.42 -8.40 -11.32
CA ILE A 326 15.29 -9.32 -11.52
C ILE A 326 15.51 -10.20 -12.76
N ARG A 327 15.94 -9.58 -13.87
CA ARG A 327 16.23 -10.27 -15.13
C ARG A 327 17.34 -11.30 -14.99
N ARG A 328 18.41 -10.99 -14.26
CA ARG A 328 19.51 -11.93 -13.97
C ARG A 328 19.01 -13.09 -13.12
N ARG A 329 18.33 -12.81 -12.01
CA ARG A 329 17.79 -13.82 -11.09
C ARG A 329 16.81 -14.77 -11.79
N HIS A 330 15.93 -14.24 -12.64
CA HIS A 330 14.97 -15.05 -13.39
C HIS A 330 15.66 -16.05 -14.32
N ARG A 331 16.73 -15.62 -15.02
CA ARG A 331 17.54 -16.50 -15.88
C ARG A 331 18.26 -17.59 -15.07
N GLU A 332 18.85 -17.23 -13.94
CA GLU A 332 19.54 -18.20 -13.06
C GLU A 332 18.59 -19.27 -12.53
N GLN A 333 17.38 -18.87 -12.11
CA GLN A 333 16.36 -19.81 -11.66
C GLN A 333 15.78 -20.66 -12.79
N GLY A 334 15.67 -20.11 -14.00
CA GLY A 334 15.24 -20.84 -15.18
C GLY A 334 16.26 -21.87 -15.67
N ALA A 335 17.55 -21.65 -15.41
CA ALA A 335 18.64 -22.59 -15.73
C ALA A 335 18.78 -23.72 -14.69
N ALA A 336 18.27 -23.52 -13.47
CA ALA A 336 18.38 -24.48 -12.36
C ALA A 336 17.19 -25.46 -12.24
N ALA A 337 16.18 -25.34 -13.10
CA ALA A 337 14.93 -26.12 -13.09
C ALA A 337 14.73 -26.84 -14.42
#